data_AF-A0AB74KYC8-F1
#
_entry.id   AF-A0AB74KYC8-F1
#
_cell.length_a   1.000
_cell.length_b   1.000
_cell.length_c   1.000
_cell.angle_alpha   90.00
_cell.angle_beta   90.00
_cell.angle_gamma   90.00
#
_symmetry.space_group_name_H-M   'P 1'
#
loop_
_entity.id
_entity.type
_entity.pdbx_description
1 polymer ?
#
loop_
_entity_poly.entity_id
_entity_poly.type
_entity_poly.pdbx_seq_one_letter_code
_entity_poly.pdbx_strand_id
1 'polypeptide(L)'
;MAHLTMMHKQQGVVLIVALIMVIAITGIAVTLMSSSSVDIKITNAAQEREAAENELIGDVQNVIANEAKKLGNSRFFFSRGQVPETGLDLGNTNDTSNTMFNKNEGPMALRCPRRFDDTAGLRCNMVEINSVIEYGSKSKHNLTITTGIAQEMLSLNSGN
;
A
#
# COMPACT_ATOMS: atom_id res chain seq x y z
N MET A 1 54.18 7.21 -30.61
CA MET A 1 53.70 7.72 -31.91
C MET A 1 53.59 6.52 -32.84
N ALA A 2 52.41 5.90 -32.90
CA ALA A 2 52.19 4.73 -33.74
C ALA A 2 52.14 5.19 -35.20
N HIS A 3 53.11 4.72 -35.97
CA HIS A 3 53.27 4.95 -37.39
C HIS A 3 52.08 4.36 -38.15
N LEU A 4 51.22 5.20 -38.73
CA LEU A 4 50.21 4.80 -39.71
C LEU A 4 50.80 4.94 -41.11
N THR A 5 51.49 3.90 -41.57
CA THR A 5 51.90 3.75 -42.96
C THR A 5 50.66 3.45 -43.83
N MET A 6 50.32 4.37 -44.74
CA MET A 6 49.16 4.24 -45.62
C MET A 6 49.40 3.20 -46.72
N MET A 7 48.69 2.07 -46.62
CA MET A 7 48.46 1.16 -47.75
C MET A 7 47.34 1.75 -48.62
N HIS A 8 47.70 2.47 -49.67
CA HIS A 8 46.84 3.34 -50.50
C HIS A 8 45.71 2.62 -51.31
N LYS A 9 45.50 1.32 -51.12
CA LYS A 9 44.55 0.50 -51.92
C LYS A 9 43.33 -0.03 -51.14
N GLN A 10 43.19 0.25 -49.84
CA GLN A 10 42.08 -0.25 -49.00
C GLN A 10 41.32 0.83 -48.20
N GLN A 11 41.53 2.11 -48.49
CA GLN A 11 40.97 3.20 -47.67
C GLN A 11 39.43 3.28 -47.66
N GLY A 12 38.75 2.86 -48.73
CA GLY A 12 37.28 2.89 -48.80
C GLY A 12 36.59 1.85 -47.90
N VAL A 13 37.15 0.64 -47.80
CA VAL A 13 36.55 -0.45 -47.01
C VAL A 13 36.68 -0.18 -45.51
N VAL A 14 37.82 0.35 -45.07
CA VAL A 14 38.04 0.70 -43.66
C VAL A 14 37.04 1.75 -43.17
N LEU A 15 36.72 2.75 -44.01
CA LEU A 15 35.73 3.77 -43.67
C LEU A 15 34.33 3.17 -43.47
N ILE A 16 33.91 2.26 -44.35
CA ILE A 16 32.60 1.61 -44.26
C ILE A 16 32.52 0.73 -43.01
N VAL A 17 33.57 -0.05 -42.72
CA VAL A 17 33.62 -0.90 -41.52
C VAL A 17 33.59 -0.06 -40.25
N ALA A 18 34.33 1.05 -40.21
CA ALA A 18 34.31 1.97 -39.08
C ALA A 18 32.90 2.58 -38.88
N LEU A 19 32.22 2.95 -39.96
CA LEU A 19 30.88 3.52 -39.91
C LEU A 19 29.84 2.51 -39.39
N ILE A 20 29.93 1.24 -39.81
CA ILE A 20 29.07 0.17 -39.30
C ILE A 20 29.27 -0.04 -37.80
N MET A 21 30.53 -0.07 -37.34
CA MET A 21 30.85 -0.21 -35.92
C MET A 21 30.33 0.96 -35.10
N VAL A 22 30.45 2.19 -35.59
CA VAL A 22 29.92 3.38 -34.90
C VAL A 22 28.41 3.28 -34.73
N ILE A 23 27.68 2.93 -35.79
CA ILE A 23 26.21 2.78 -35.72
C ILE A 23 25.80 1.68 -34.73
N ALA A 24 26.52 0.56 -34.71
CA ALA A 24 26.25 -0.52 -33.75
C ALA A 24 26.45 -0.05 -32.30
N ILE A 25 27.56 0.64 -32.01
CA ILE A 25 27.89 1.12 -30.67
C ILE A 25 26.90 2.20 -30.21
N THR A 26 26.55 3.15 -31.08
CA THR A 26 25.57 4.20 -30.73
C THR A 26 24.18 3.60 -30.52
N GLY A 27 23.80 2.57 -31.28
CA GLY A 27 22.55 1.82 -31.07
C GLY A 27 22.46 1.21 -29.67
N ILE A 28 23.51 0.53 -29.22
CA ILE A 28 23.58 -0.05 -27.87
C ILE A 28 23.58 1.03 -26.79
N ALA A 29 24.30 2.14 -27.01
CA ALA A 29 24.33 3.23 -26.05
C ALA A 29 22.93 3.85 -25.82
N VAL A 30 22.18 4.10 -26.90
CA VAL A 30 20.83 4.68 -26.82
C VAL A 30 19.86 3.70 -26.16
N THR A 31 19.93 2.41 -26.47
CA THR A 31 19.05 1.41 -25.83
C THR A 31 19.34 1.30 -24.33
N LEU A 32 20.60 1.30 -23.92
CA LEU A 32 21.00 1.31 -22.51
C LEU A 32 20.48 2.55 -21.78
N MET A 33 20.71 3.75 -22.33
CA MET A 33 20.22 5.01 -21.73
C MET A 33 18.69 5.06 -21.65
N SER A 34 18.01 4.51 -22.65
CA SER A 34 16.55 4.41 -22.67
C SER A 34 16.04 3.48 -21.57
N SER A 35 16.64 2.29 -21.41
CA SER A 35 16.28 1.34 -20.35
C SER A 35 16.48 1.95 -18.97
N SER A 36 17.64 2.57 -18.71
CA SER A 36 17.92 3.19 -17.41
C SER A 36 16.92 4.29 -17.05
N SER A 37 16.45 5.06 -18.04
CA SER A 37 15.43 6.11 -17.81
C SER A 37 14.08 5.53 -17.41
N VAL A 38 13.73 4.35 -17.91
CA VAL A 38 12.52 3.62 -17.50
C VAL A 38 12.69 3.04 -16.11
N ASP A 39 13.82 2.39 -15.85
CA ASP A 39 14.13 1.77 -14.56
C ASP A 39 14.10 2.80 -13.43
N ILE A 40 14.64 4.01 -13.63
CA ILE A 40 14.59 5.10 -12.64
C ILE A 40 13.15 5.52 -12.32
N LYS A 41 12.26 5.59 -13.32
CA LYS A 41 10.86 5.94 -13.08
C LYS A 41 10.13 4.84 -12.31
N ILE A 42 10.45 3.58 -12.58
CA ILE A 42 9.89 2.44 -11.87
C ILE A 42 10.36 2.43 -10.41
N THR A 43 11.66 2.65 -10.17
CA THR A 43 12.18 2.69 -8.79
C THR A 43 11.65 3.89 -8.01
N ASN A 44 11.44 5.04 -8.65
CA ASN A 44 10.80 6.18 -8.01
C ASN A 44 9.32 5.91 -7.69
N ALA A 45 8.57 5.31 -8.62
CA ALA A 45 7.17 4.94 -8.36
C ALA A 45 7.06 3.87 -7.25
N ALA A 46 8.01 2.94 -7.18
CA ALA A 46 8.08 1.96 -6.10
C ALA A 46 8.38 2.63 -4.75
N GLN A 47 9.34 3.56 -4.70
CA GLN A 47 9.66 4.33 -3.50
C GLN A 47 8.48 5.19 -3.03
N GLU A 48 7.79 5.88 -3.94
CA GLU A 48 6.59 6.67 -3.60
C GLU A 48 5.48 5.78 -3.01
N ARG A 49 5.28 4.58 -3.57
CA ARG A 49 4.32 3.62 -3.03
C ARG A 49 4.73 3.12 -1.65
N GLU A 50 5.99 2.77 -1.45
CA GLU A 50 6.50 2.28 -0.17
C GLU A 50 6.42 3.34 0.92
N ALA A 51 6.70 4.60 0.60
CA ALA A 51 6.49 5.72 1.50
C ALA A 51 5.02 5.87 1.89
N ALA A 52 4.11 5.86 0.90
CA ALA A 52 2.66 5.94 1.14
C ALA A 52 2.12 4.75 1.94
N GLU A 53 2.68 3.55 1.75
CA GLU A 53 2.30 2.36 2.53
C GLU A 53 2.72 2.48 3.99
N ASN A 54 3.94 2.94 4.25
CA ASN A 54 4.42 3.18 5.62
C ASN A 54 3.62 4.30 6.32
N GLU A 55 3.29 5.37 5.61
CA GLU A 55 2.44 6.45 6.10
C GLU A 55 1.04 5.93 6.44
N LEU A 56 0.41 5.19 5.52
CA LEU A 56 -0.92 4.62 5.71
C LEU A 56 -0.97 3.65 6.90
N ILE A 57 0.04 2.80 7.07
CA ILE A 57 0.13 1.90 8.25
C ILE A 57 0.22 2.72 9.54
N GLY A 58 1.00 3.81 9.55
CA GLY A 58 1.11 4.72 10.69
C GLY A 58 -0.22 5.40 11.01
N ASP A 59 -0.92 5.90 9.99
CA ASP A 59 -2.23 6.54 10.12
C ASP A 59 -3.30 5.56 10.63
N VAL A 60 -3.34 4.33 10.10
CA VAL A 60 -4.24 3.26 10.57
C VAL A 60 -4.00 3.01 12.06
N GLN A 61 -2.75 2.87 12.50
CA GLN A 61 -2.43 2.65 13.91
C GLN A 61 -2.84 3.84 14.78
N ASN A 62 -2.68 5.06 14.28
CA ASN A 62 -3.10 6.27 15.00
C ASN A 62 -4.62 6.31 15.18
N VAL A 63 -5.39 5.98 14.13
CA VAL A 63 -6.86 5.87 14.21
C VAL A 63 -7.28 4.83 15.23
N ILE A 64 -6.66 3.64 15.19
CA ILE A 64 -6.94 2.57 16.14
C ILE A 64 -6.60 3.01 17.57
N ALA A 65 -5.45 3.63 17.79
CA ALA A 65 -5.04 4.12 19.10
C ALA A 65 -5.97 5.23 19.61
N ASN A 66 -6.44 6.12 18.74
CA ASN A 66 -7.36 7.19 19.12
C ASN A 66 -8.75 6.66 19.45
N GLU A 67 -9.23 5.65 18.73
CA GLU A 67 -10.47 4.94 19.09
C GLU A 67 -10.32 4.12 20.38
N ALA A 68 -9.17 3.49 20.62
CA ALA A 68 -8.89 2.79 21.87
C ALA A 68 -8.84 3.74 23.08
N LYS A 69 -8.30 4.96 22.92
CA LYS A 69 -8.29 6.01 23.96
C LYS A 69 -9.69 6.47 24.37
N LYS A 70 -10.70 6.31 23.49
CA LYS A 70 -12.10 6.63 23.81
C LYS A 70 -12.76 5.61 24.73
N LEU A 71 -12.08 4.51 25.06
CA LEU A 71 -12.54 3.45 25.96
C LEU A 71 -13.98 3.04 25.62
N GLY A 72 -14.92 3.04 26.57
CA GLY A 72 -16.32 2.64 26.37
C GLY A 72 -17.10 3.48 25.35
N ASN A 73 -16.57 4.61 24.89
CA ASN A 73 -17.15 5.42 23.81
C ASN A 73 -16.47 5.18 22.45
N SER A 74 -15.64 4.15 22.34
CA SER A 74 -15.04 3.75 21.07
C SER A 74 -16.12 3.30 20.09
N ARG A 75 -15.96 3.71 18.83
CA ARG A 75 -16.83 3.28 17.73
C ARG A 75 -16.71 1.77 17.44
N PHE A 76 -15.64 1.14 17.92
CA PHE A 76 -15.44 -0.31 17.81
C PHE A 76 -16.45 -1.15 18.63
N PHE A 77 -17.20 -0.52 19.54
CA PHE A 77 -18.28 -1.19 20.26
C PHE A 77 -19.64 -1.09 19.56
N PHE A 78 -19.73 -0.36 18.45
CA PHE A 78 -21.00 -0.19 17.76
C PHE A 78 -21.47 -1.51 17.16
N SER A 79 -22.70 -1.88 17.49
CA SER A 79 -23.35 -3.07 16.95
C SER A 79 -23.62 -2.91 15.44
N ARG A 80 -23.89 -4.02 14.75
CA ARG A 80 -24.20 -4.01 13.31
C ARG A 80 -25.34 -3.05 12.94
N GLY A 81 -26.33 -2.88 13.81
CA GLY A 81 -27.45 -1.95 13.55
C GLY A 81 -27.09 -0.46 13.67
N GLN A 82 -25.97 -0.14 14.31
CA GLN A 82 -25.50 1.24 14.51
C GLN A 82 -24.48 1.68 13.45
N VAL A 83 -23.95 0.75 12.66
CA VAL A 83 -23.01 1.02 11.58
C VAL A 83 -23.75 0.91 10.25
N PRO A 84 -23.82 1.98 9.43
CA PRO A 84 -24.43 1.92 8.11
C PRO A 84 -23.74 0.88 7.22
N GLU A 85 -24.46 0.29 6.27
CA GLU A 85 -23.84 -0.62 5.27
C GLU A 85 -22.82 0.11 4.38
N THR A 86 -22.98 1.44 4.22
CA THR A 86 -22.03 2.32 3.52
C THR A 86 -20.73 2.56 4.31
N GLY A 87 -20.64 2.06 5.54
CA GLY A 87 -19.54 2.33 6.46
C GLY A 87 -19.77 3.57 7.31
N LEU A 88 -19.16 3.56 8.49
CA LEU A 88 -19.09 4.69 9.41
C LEU A 88 -17.75 5.42 9.22
N ASP A 89 -17.81 6.69 8.87
CA ASP A 89 -16.62 7.53 8.71
C ASP A 89 -15.95 7.79 10.06
N LEU A 90 -14.71 7.30 10.25
CA LEU A 90 -13.88 7.55 11.43
C LEU A 90 -13.15 8.90 11.38
N GLY A 91 -13.29 9.63 10.27
CA GLY A 91 -12.62 10.88 9.99
C GLY A 91 -11.28 10.68 9.30
N ASN A 92 -10.71 11.80 8.84
CA ASN A 92 -9.44 11.81 8.16
C ASN A 92 -8.30 11.94 9.18
N THR A 93 -7.25 11.15 8.97
CA THR A 93 -5.95 11.35 9.64
C THR A 93 -4.99 11.79 8.55
N ASN A 94 -4.53 13.03 8.61
CA ASN A 94 -3.75 13.65 7.53
C ASN A 94 -4.53 13.55 6.20
N ASP A 95 -3.92 12.95 5.17
CA ASP A 95 -4.52 12.73 3.84
C ASP A 95 -5.21 11.36 3.72
N THR A 96 -5.22 10.55 4.79
CA THR A 96 -5.86 9.24 4.82
C THR A 96 -7.34 9.34 5.23
N SER A 97 -8.23 8.81 4.39
CA SER A 97 -9.65 8.63 4.71
C SER A 97 -9.92 7.28 5.36
N ASN A 98 -10.62 7.25 6.49
CA ASN A 98 -10.82 6.05 7.30
C ASN A 98 -12.31 5.73 7.45
N THR A 99 -12.72 4.55 6.98
CA THR A 99 -14.11 4.10 7.04
C THR A 99 -14.21 2.77 7.76
N MET A 100 -15.15 2.64 8.68
CA MET A 100 -15.35 1.46 9.52
C MET A 100 -16.61 0.70 9.12
N PHE A 101 -16.51 -0.62 9.03
CA PHE A 101 -17.62 -1.53 8.73
C PHE A 101 -17.76 -2.52 9.87
N ASN A 102 -18.99 -2.85 10.25
CA ASN A 102 -19.25 -3.95 11.16
C ASN A 102 -19.48 -5.24 10.35
N LYS A 103 -18.67 -6.28 10.60
CA LYS A 103 -18.70 -7.56 9.89
C LYS A 103 -19.34 -8.68 10.69
N ASN A 104 -20.11 -8.38 11.74
CA ASN A 104 -20.79 -9.42 12.51
C ASN A 104 -21.87 -10.13 11.67
N GLU A 105 -21.91 -11.46 11.71
CA GLU A 105 -22.93 -12.29 11.06
C GLU A 105 -24.23 -12.33 11.88
N GLY A 106 -24.79 -11.17 12.23
CA GLY A 106 -26.05 -11.03 12.96
C GLY A 106 -26.04 -9.89 13.99
N PRO A 107 -27.13 -9.73 14.77
CA PRO A 107 -27.21 -8.73 15.83
C PRO A 107 -26.43 -9.12 17.09
N MET A 108 -25.99 -10.37 17.19
CA MET A 108 -25.31 -10.93 18.36
C MET A 108 -23.79 -10.87 18.20
N ALA A 109 -23.09 -10.62 19.32
CA ALA A 109 -21.64 -10.60 19.34
C ALA A 109 -21.06 -12.01 19.06
N LEU A 110 -20.08 -12.07 18.16
CA LEU A 110 -19.45 -13.32 17.72
C LEU A 110 -18.55 -13.89 18.83
N ARG A 111 -18.19 -15.17 18.73
CA ARG A 111 -17.11 -15.70 19.57
C ARG A 111 -15.80 -15.10 19.09
N CYS A 112 -14.99 -14.62 20.04
CA CYS A 112 -13.69 -14.06 19.72
C CYS A 112 -12.79 -15.10 19.03
N PRO A 113 -12.03 -14.71 17.98
CA PRO A 113 -10.96 -15.54 17.46
C PRO A 113 -10.04 -15.98 18.61
N ARG A 114 -9.75 -17.27 18.68
CA ARG A 114 -9.06 -17.88 19.82
C ARG A 114 -7.62 -17.39 19.89
N ARG A 115 -7.22 -16.72 20.98
CA ARG A 115 -5.81 -16.60 21.40
C ARG A 115 -5.45 -17.61 22.49
N PHE A 116 -6.37 -17.84 23.43
CA PHE A 116 -6.45 -18.94 24.40
C PHE A 116 -7.93 -19.33 24.57
N ASP A 117 -8.25 -20.40 25.31
CA ASP A 117 -9.57 -21.04 25.44
C ASP A 117 -10.79 -20.09 25.56
N ASP A 118 -11.96 -20.57 25.11
CA ASP A 118 -13.24 -19.83 25.16
C ASP A 118 -13.58 -19.45 26.60
N THR A 119 -13.37 -18.18 26.95
CA THR A 119 -13.74 -17.66 28.26
C THR A 119 -15.24 -17.38 28.26
N ALA A 120 -15.98 -18.11 29.08
CA ALA A 120 -17.43 -17.95 29.20
C ALA A 120 -17.78 -16.49 29.51
N GLY A 121 -18.67 -15.90 28.71
CA GLY A 121 -19.09 -14.50 28.83
C GLY A 121 -18.29 -13.49 28.02
N LEU A 122 -17.15 -13.86 27.40
CA LEU A 122 -16.42 -12.97 26.49
C LEU A 122 -16.94 -13.13 25.05
N ARG A 123 -17.33 -12.04 24.41
CA ARG A 123 -17.76 -12.00 23.00
C ARG A 123 -17.00 -10.91 22.26
N CYS A 124 -16.91 -11.00 20.94
CA CYS A 124 -16.23 -10.02 20.11
C CYS A 124 -17.17 -9.33 19.15
N ASN A 125 -16.93 -8.04 18.96
CA ASN A 125 -17.43 -7.27 17.83
C ASN A 125 -16.35 -7.26 16.75
N MET A 126 -16.66 -7.80 15.58
CA MET A 126 -15.77 -7.82 14.43
C MET A 126 -16.00 -6.55 13.62
N VAL A 127 -15.01 -5.66 13.64
CA VAL A 127 -15.03 -4.42 12.86
C VAL A 127 -13.88 -4.42 11.86
N GLU A 128 -14.11 -3.84 10.70
CA GLU A 128 -13.14 -3.70 9.62
C GLU A 128 -12.93 -2.21 9.36
N ILE A 129 -11.69 -1.75 9.34
CA ILE A 129 -11.34 -0.38 8.95
C ILE A 129 -10.71 -0.42 7.57
N ASN A 130 -11.28 0.33 6.64
CA ASN A 130 -10.73 0.60 5.33
C ASN A 130 -10.14 2.00 5.34
N SER A 131 -8.81 2.07 5.23
CA SER A 131 -8.05 3.31 5.22
C SER A 131 -7.47 3.51 3.83
N VAL A 132 -7.71 4.68 3.24
CA VAL A 132 -7.35 4.99 1.85
C VAL A 132 -6.48 6.23 1.82
N ILE A 133 -5.30 6.12 1.19
CA ILE A 133 -4.43 7.27 0.87
C ILE A 133 -4.24 7.35 -0.64
N GLU A 134 -4.17 8.57 -1.18
CA GLU A 134 -3.83 8.81 -2.57
C GLU A 134 -2.32 9.06 -2.72
N TYR A 135 -1.69 8.44 -3.72
CA TYR A 135 -0.25 8.54 -3.96
C TYR A 135 0.08 8.67 -5.46
N GLY A 136 1.33 9.05 -5.72
CA GLY A 136 1.86 9.26 -7.06
C GLY A 136 1.55 10.63 -7.66
N SER A 137 2.17 10.91 -8.81
CA SER A 137 2.02 12.22 -9.48
C SER A 137 0.54 12.55 -9.78
N LYS A 138 0.04 13.62 -9.13
CA LYS A 138 -1.36 14.11 -9.18
C LYS A 138 -2.40 13.20 -8.51
N SER A 139 -2.03 12.44 -7.48
CA SER A 139 -2.98 11.66 -6.68
C SER A 139 -3.83 10.67 -7.50
N LYS A 140 -3.23 10.10 -8.55
CA LYS A 140 -3.93 9.21 -9.50
C LYS A 140 -4.06 7.78 -9.01
N HIS A 141 -3.27 7.40 -8.02
CA HIS A 141 -3.26 6.06 -7.47
C HIS A 141 -3.77 6.11 -6.04
N ASN A 142 -4.51 5.09 -5.66
CA ASN A 142 -5.09 4.93 -4.35
C ASN A 142 -4.57 3.63 -3.76
N LEU A 143 -4.10 3.71 -2.52
CA LEU A 143 -3.68 2.57 -1.72
C LEU A 143 -4.70 2.41 -0.60
N THR A 144 -5.29 1.21 -0.51
CA THR A 144 -6.26 0.87 0.52
C THR A 144 -5.69 -0.21 1.41
N ILE A 145 -5.67 0.04 2.72
CA ILE A 145 -5.37 -0.96 3.74
C ILE A 145 -6.66 -1.29 4.48
N THR A 146 -7.01 -2.58 4.46
CA THR A 146 -8.14 -3.14 5.18
C THR A 146 -7.62 -3.84 6.42
N THR A 147 -7.99 -3.35 7.60
CA THR A 147 -7.60 -3.92 8.89
C THR A 147 -8.82 -4.47 9.62
N GLY A 148 -8.79 -5.76 9.96
CA GLY A 148 -9.80 -6.39 10.81
C GLY A 148 -9.43 -6.27 12.29
N ILE A 149 -10.40 -5.85 13.12
CA ILE A 149 -10.26 -5.70 14.56
C ILE A 149 -11.33 -6.54 15.24
N ALA A 150 -10.90 -7.42 16.13
CA ALA A 150 -11.79 -8.16 17.03
C ALA A 150 -11.83 -7.43 18.38
N GLN A 151 -12.88 -6.64 18.62
CA GLN A 151 -13.06 -5.91 19.87
C GLN A 151 -13.75 -6.79 20.90
N GLU A 152 -13.03 -7.13 21.97
CA GLU A 152 -13.58 -7.91 23.09
C GLU A 152 -14.60 -7.09 23.90
N MET A 153 -15.69 -7.76 24.29
CA MET A 153 -16.80 -7.23 25.05
C MET A 153 -17.26 -8.28 26.07
N LEU A 154 -17.62 -7.84 27.27
CA LEU A 154 -18.37 -8.69 28.19
C LEU A 154 -19.80 -8.82 27.69
N SER A 155 -20.23 -10.05 27.46
CA SER A 155 -21.64 -10.37 27.30
C SER A 155 -22.33 -10.09 28.63
N LEU A 156 -23.07 -8.98 28.70
CA LEU A 156 -23.98 -8.70 29.83
C LEU A 156 -25.15 -9.70 29.91
N ASN A 157 -25.16 -10.72 29.05
CA ASN A 157 -26.05 -11.85 29.15
C ASN A 157 -25.34 -13.05 29.81
N SER A 158 -25.03 -12.88 31.10
CA SER A 158 -24.92 -13.96 32.07
C SER A 158 -25.89 -13.61 33.20
N GLY A 159 -27.18 -13.76 32.92
CA GLY A 159 -28.27 -13.38 33.81
C GLY A 159 -29.59 -13.94 33.30
N ASN A 160 -29.78 -15.24 33.56
CA ASN A 160 -30.99 -16.06 33.34
C ASN A 160 -31.48 -16.27 31.90
#